data_AF-A0A8T7AF59-F1
#
_entry.id   AF-A0A8T7AF59-F1
#
_cell.length_a   1.000
_cell.length_b   1.000
_cell.length_c   1.000
_cell.angle_alpha   90.00
_cell.angle_beta   90.00
_cell.angle_gamma   90.00
#
_symmetry.space_group_name_H-M   'P 1'
#
loop_
_entity.id
_entity.type
_entity.pdbx_description
1 polymer ?
#
loop_
_entity_poly.entity_id
_entity_poly.type
_entity_poly.pdbx_seq_one_letter_code
_entity_poly.pdbx_strand_id
1 'polypeptide(L)'
;MLYLILQMLFLLVMAVLIGLWVGWRLRGLEFSRRLGTLQNEWAGRFRSTDRERDIAVKKATTLDLKSRQLQQQLEVTGRLIKRFEESDRKAQEIIKNDLQKIEALTRVVNKLKLDLNKRDITLKKFKTLLATLQKLEREQKQKIRTGSSTIERLMQQAQQKTAQVNELAAELKDMETQQESAQELSTDIKQHYYELEAKLRDRETKLELIKSELEKQRKNTSSMEQELHLIQSQVSTAPANDLGLTPQVSNRPVWILEEPEGSKDNLQLIKGIGPVMERLLNEIGIFHYHQLARMNESDCLWVADRIRTFPKRIMRDRWQQQAVELDLDKMDQADFTLKNPTTKLAKGDI
;
A
#
# COMPACT_ATOMS: atom_id res chain seq x y z
N MET A 1 -160.84 -80.50 -108.07
CA MET A 1 -160.12 -81.09 -106.91
C MET A 1 -158.63 -80.77 -106.88
N LEU A 2 -157.87 -80.88 -107.98
CA LEU A 2 -156.40 -80.63 -107.97
C LEU A 2 -155.95 -79.20 -107.62
N TYR A 3 -156.72 -78.18 -108.04
CA TYR A 3 -156.34 -76.76 -107.88
C TYR A 3 -156.28 -76.28 -106.41
N LEU A 4 -157.21 -76.75 -105.59
CA LEU A 4 -157.30 -76.38 -104.16
C LEU A 4 -156.11 -76.92 -103.35
N ILE A 5 -155.62 -78.12 -103.69
CA ILE A 5 -154.45 -78.72 -103.04
C ILE A 5 -153.19 -77.93 -103.40
N LEU A 6 -153.04 -77.52 -104.66
CA LEU A 6 -151.90 -76.74 -105.13
C LEU A 6 -151.83 -75.36 -104.45
N GLN A 7 -152.98 -74.70 -104.26
CA GLN A 7 -153.06 -73.40 -103.60
C GLN A 7 -152.74 -73.48 -102.09
N MET A 8 -153.23 -74.51 -101.41
CA MET A 8 -152.90 -74.75 -99.99
C MET A 8 -151.40 -75.04 -99.79
N LEU A 9 -150.79 -75.79 -100.70
CA LEU A 9 -149.37 -76.12 -100.62
C LEU A 9 -148.49 -74.88 -100.91
N PHE A 10 -148.89 -74.03 -101.85
CA PHE A 10 -148.22 -72.74 -102.11
C PHE A 10 -148.24 -71.82 -100.88
N LEU A 11 -149.38 -71.69 -100.20
CA LEU A 11 -149.50 -70.86 -99.00
C LEU A 11 -148.61 -71.38 -97.84
N LEU A 12 -148.49 -72.70 -97.68
CA LEU A 12 -147.65 -73.28 -96.65
C LEU A 12 -146.16 -73.02 -96.91
N VAL A 13 -145.71 -73.14 -98.17
CA VAL A 13 -144.34 -72.80 -98.56
C VAL A 13 -144.05 -71.32 -98.33
N MET A 14 -144.98 -70.43 -98.69
CA MET A 14 -144.83 -68.99 -98.47
C MET A 14 -144.74 -68.65 -96.97
N ALA A 15 -145.53 -69.29 -96.11
CA ALA A 15 -145.46 -69.09 -94.66
C ALA A 15 -144.09 -69.52 -94.08
N VAL A 16 -143.53 -70.64 -94.55
CA VAL A 16 -142.19 -71.10 -94.15
C VAL A 16 -141.11 -70.13 -94.61
N LEU A 17 -141.21 -69.62 -95.85
CA LEU A 17 -140.27 -68.63 -96.39
C LEU A 17 -140.30 -67.31 -95.61
N ILE A 18 -141.50 -66.83 -95.25
CA ILE A 18 -141.67 -65.62 -94.43
C ILE A 18 -141.11 -65.86 -93.02
N GLY A 19 -141.38 -67.02 -92.41
CA GLY A 19 -140.83 -67.39 -91.10
C GLY A 19 -139.30 -67.45 -91.09
N LEU A 20 -138.70 -68.03 -92.13
CA LEU A 20 -137.24 -68.04 -92.34
C LEU A 20 -136.69 -66.63 -92.55
N TRP A 21 -137.37 -65.79 -93.34
CA TRP A 21 -136.94 -64.42 -93.61
C TRP A 21 -137.01 -63.54 -92.35
N VAL A 22 -138.11 -63.60 -91.60
CA VAL A 22 -138.28 -62.89 -90.33
C VAL A 22 -137.28 -63.38 -89.29
N GLY A 23 -137.09 -64.70 -89.17
CA GLY A 23 -136.10 -65.29 -88.27
C GLY A 23 -134.67 -64.87 -88.61
N TRP A 24 -134.32 -64.83 -89.90
CA TRP A 24 -133.03 -64.34 -90.38
C TRP A 24 -132.85 -62.84 -90.11
N ARG A 25 -133.90 -62.03 -90.29
CA ARG A 25 -133.88 -60.59 -90.04
C ARG A 25 -133.71 -60.25 -88.55
N LEU A 26 -134.45 -60.94 -87.68
CA LEU A 26 -134.36 -60.75 -86.23
C LEU A 26 -132.99 -61.20 -85.70
N ARG A 27 -132.49 -62.36 -86.15
CA ARG A 27 -131.15 -62.84 -85.81
C ARG A 27 -130.06 -61.91 -86.34
N GLY A 28 -130.26 -61.31 -87.52
CA GLY A 28 -129.37 -60.28 -88.08
C GLY A 28 -129.31 -59.01 -87.24
N LEU A 29 -130.45 -58.52 -86.74
CA LEU A 29 -130.51 -57.35 -85.85
C LEU A 29 -129.83 -57.61 -84.49
N GLU A 30 -130.04 -58.78 -83.89
CA GLU A 30 -129.32 -59.17 -82.67
C GLU A 30 -127.81 -59.31 -82.91
N PHE A 31 -127.42 -59.88 -84.04
CA PHE A 31 -126.03 -60.00 -84.42
C PHE A 31 -125.37 -58.63 -84.63
N SER A 32 -126.05 -57.67 -85.29
CA SER A 32 -125.56 -56.29 -85.42
C SER A 32 -125.44 -55.57 -84.09
N ARG A 33 -126.39 -55.77 -83.16
CA ARG A 33 -126.29 -55.22 -81.79
C ARG A 33 -125.09 -55.81 -81.03
N ARG A 34 -124.90 -57.15 -81.09
CA ARG A 34 -123.75 -57.84 -80.49
C ARG A 34 -122.42 -57.42 -81.12
N LEU A 35 -122.38 -57.19 -82.43
CA LEU A 35 -121.21 -56.66 -83.12
C LEU A 35 -120.90 -55.24 -82.66
N GLY A 36 -121.91 -54.38 -82.48
CA GLY A 36 -121.71 -53.03 -81.96
C GLY A 36 -121.17 -53.01 -80.53
N THR A 37 -121.69 -53.86 -79.64
CA THR A 37 -121.17 -53.97 -78.26
C THR A 37 -119.75 -54.51 -78.26
N LEU A 38 -119.45 -55.55 -79.04
CA LEU A 38 -118.09 -56.06 -79.19
C LEU A 38 -117.16 -55.00 -79.77
N GLN A 39 -117.53 -54.32 -80.86
CA GLN A 39 -116.70 -53.28 -81.46
C GLN A 39 -116.39 -52.15 -80.47
N ASN A 40 -117.36 -51.77 -79.62
CA ASN A 40 -117.14 -50.78 -78.56
C ASN A 40 -116.25 -51.32 -77.43
N GLU A 41 -116.41 -52.56 -77.02
CA GLU A 41 -115.54 -53.22 -76.03
C GLU A 41 -114.10 -53.34 -76.54
N TRP A 42 -113.93 -53.82 -77.77
CA TRP A 42 -112.63 -53.90 -78.43
C TRP A 42 -112.01 -52.52 -78.60
N ALA A 43 -112.76 -51.51 -79.06
CA ALA A 43 -112.27 -50.13 -79.15
C ALA A 43 -111.95 -49.52 -77.77
N GLY A 44 -112.66 -49.91 -76.72
CA GLY A 44 -112.36 -49.55 -75.33
C GLY A 44 -111.03 -50.16 -74.86
N ARG A 45 -110.85 -51.47 -75.08
CA ARG A 45 -109.62 -52.21 -74.74
C ARG A 45 -108.42 -51.72 -75.52
N PHE A 46 -108.55 -51.46 -76.83
CA PHE A 46 -107.48 -50.86 -77.62
C PHE A 46 -107.07 -49.49 -77.07
N ARG A 47 -108.04 -48.63 -76.72
CA ARG A 47 -107.76 -47.32 -76.11
C ARG A 47 -107.12 -47.42 -74.73
N SER A 48 -107.49 -48.40 -73.89
CA SER A 48 -106.83 -48.59 -72.59
C SER A 48 -105.40 -49.09 -72.76
N THR A 49 -105.18 -50.05 -73.65
CA THR A 49 -103.83 -50.57 -73.95
C THR A 49 -102.94 -49.49 -74.58
N ASP A 50 -103.49 -48.63 -75.43
CA ASP A 50 -102.74 -47.52 -76.04
C ASP A 50 -102.33 -46.47 -74.99
N ARG A 51 -103.25 -46.13 -74.06
CA ARG A 51 -102.91 -45.28 -72.89
C ARG A 51 -101.84 -45.90 -72.00
N GLU A 52 -101.91 -47.20 -71.75
CA GLU A 52 -100.89 -47.91 -70.97
C GLU A 52 -99.53 -47.90 -71.66
N ARG A 53 -99.49 -48.09 -72.99
CA ARG A 53 -98.27 -47.92 -73.79
C ARG A 53 -97.74 -46.51 -73.72
N ASP A 54 -98.57 -45.48 -73.86
CA ASP A 54 -98.16 -44.08 -73.75
C ASP A 54 -97.58 -43.76 -72.37
N ILE A 55 -98.20 -44.26 -71.30
CA ILE A 55 -97.69 -44.11 -69.93
C ILE A 55 -96.34 -44.82 -69.78
N ALA A 56 -96.21 -46.03 -70.32
CA ALA A 56 -94.96 -46.80 -70.28
C ALA A 56 -93.84 -46.11 -71.08
N VAL A 57 -94.14 -45.57 -72.26
CA VAL A 57 -93.19 -44.81 -73.09
C VAL A 57 -92.77 -43.51 -72.41
N LYS A 58 -93.70 -42.77 -71.78
CA LYS A 58 -93.36 -41.59 -70.97
C LYS A 58 -92.46 -41.97 -69.79
N LYS A 59 -92.76 -43.06 -69.09
CA LYS A 59 -91.88 -43.56 -68.01
C LYS A 59 -90.50 -43.94 -68.55
N ALA A 60 -90.43 -44.68 -69.66
CA ALA A 60 -89.17 -45.09 -70.27
C ALA A 60 -88.31 -43.90 -70.70
N THR A 61 -88.91 -42.89 -71.32
CA THR A 61 -88.20 -41.65 -71.71
C THR A 61 -87.74 -40.84 -70.51
N THR A 62 -88.54 -40.73 -69.44
CA THR A 62 -88.10 -40.06 -68.20
C THR A 62 -86.97 -40.82 -67.50
N LEU A 63 -87.00 -42.15 -67.50
CA LEU A 63 -85.93 -42.98 -66.96
C LEU A 63 -84.65 -42.87 -67.79
N ASP A 64 -84.75 -42.82 -69.12
CA ASP A 64 -83.60 -42.59 -70.00
C ASP A 64 -82.97 -41.22 -69.74
N LEU A 65 -83.79 -40.17 -69.60
CA LEU A 65 -83.30 -38.83 -69.26
C LEU A 65 -82.61 -38.80 -67.89
N LYS A 66 -83.19 -39.45 -66.88
CA LYS A 66 -82.58 -39.58 -65.55
C LYS A 66 -81.28 -40.39 -65.59
N SER A 67 -81.22 -41.44 -66.39
CA SER A 67 -80.01 -42.24 -66.61
C SER A 67 -78.89 -41.39 -67.21
N ARG A 68 -79.18 -40.61 -68.25
CA ARG A 68 -78.23 -39.68 -68.87
C ARG A 68 -77.75 -38.60 -67.90
N GLN A 69 -78.65 -38.04 -67.09
CA GLN A 69 -78.28 -37.07 -66.05
C GLN A 69 -77.33 -37.68 -65.01
N LEU A 70 -77.61 -38.90 -64.55
CA LEU A 70 -76.74 -39.62 -63.62
C LEU A 70 -75.38 -39.92 -64.25
N GLN A 71 -75.33 -40.30 -65.53
CA GLN A 71 -74.06 -40.51 -66.25
C GLN A 71 -73.24 -39.22 -66.33
N GLN A 72 -73.87 -38.09 -66.69
CA GLN A 72 -73.19 -36.79 -66.72
C GLN A 72 -72.66 -36.38 -65.34
N GLN A 73 -73.45 -36.59 -64.29
CA GLN A 73 -73.00 -36.35 -62.92
C GLN A 73 -71.80 -37.23 -62.57
N LEU A 74 -71.84 -38.52 -62.93
CA LEU A 74 -70.77 -39.47 -62.66
C LEU A 74 -69.47 -39.09 -63.40
N GLU A 75 -69.57 -38.61 -64.63
CA GLU A 75 -68.43 -38.10 -65.39
C GLU A 75 -67.84 -36.81 -64.78
N VAL A 76 -68.68 -35.87 -64.34
CA VAL A 76 -68.24 -34.65 -63.66
C VAL A 76 -67.56 -34.99 -62.34
N THR A 77 -68.17 -35.85 -61.53
CA THR A 77 -67.56 -36.30 -60.27
C THR A 77 -66.25 -37.05 -60.52
N GLY A 78 -66.19 -37.89 -61.56
CA GLY A 78 -64.96 -38.59 -61.93
C GLY A 78 -63.84 -37.64 -62.34
N ARG A 79 -64.16 -36.57 -63.08
CA ARG A 79 -63.18 -35.52 -63.41
C ARG A 79 -62.71 -34.74 -62.18
N LEU A 80 -63.62 -34.44 -61.24
CA LEU A 80 -63.28 -33.77 -59.99
C LEU A 80 -62.36 -34.65 -59.13
N ILE A 81 -62.69 -35.93 -58.97
CA ILE A 81 -61.87 -36.90 -58.23
C ILE A 81 -60.45 -36.95 -58.81
N LYS A 82 -60.31 -37.06 -60.14
CA LYS A 82 -58.98 -37.04 -60.78
C LYS A 82 -58.19 -35.76 -60.49
N ARG A 83 -58.83 -34.59 -60.51
CA ARG A 83 -58.17 -33.32 -60.16
C ARG A 83 -57.75 -33.28 -58.68
N PHE A 84 -58.59 -33.80 -57.78
CA PHE A 84 -58.24 -33.93 -56.37
C PHE A 84 -57.07 -34.89 -56.18
N GLU A 85 -57.09 -36.07 -56.81
CA GLU A 85 -55.97 -37.02 -56.77
C GLU A 85 -54.66 -36.42 -57.31
N GLU A 86 -54.72 -35.67 -58.41
CA GLU A 86 -53.55 -34.95 -58.95
C GLU A 86 -53.05 -33.86 -58.00
N SER A 87 -53.97 -33.12 -57.36
CA SER A 87 -53.62 -32.10 -56.36
C SER A 87 -52.97 -32.73 -55.12
N ASP A 88 -53.52 -33.85 -54.64
CA ASP A 88 -53.00 -34.58 -53.48
C ASP A 88 -51.61 -35.15 -53.77
N ARG A 89 -51.39 -35.70 -54.98
CA ARG A 89 -50.05 -36.14 -55.42
C ARG A 89 -49.04 -35.00 -55.40
N LYS A 90 -49.40 -33.83 -55.93
CA LYS A 90 -48.54 -32.64 -55.89
C LYS A 90 -48.25 -32.18 -54.47
N ALA A 91 -49.27 -32.16 -53.61
CA ALA A 91 -49.11 -31.82 -52.19
C ALA A 91 -48.16 -32.81 -51.48
N GLN A 92 -48.29 -34.11 -51.73
CA GLN A 92 -47.39 -35.13 -51.18
C GLN A 92 -45.96 -34.97 -51.66
N GLU A 93 -45.75 -34.61 -52.93
CA GLU A 93 -44.41 -34.36 -53.48
C GLU A 93 -43.76 -33.13 -52.83
N ILE A 94 -44.51 -32.04 -52.65
CA ILE A 94 -44.03 -30.84 -51.94
C ILE A 94 -43.65 -31.20 -50.49
N ILE A 95 -44.54 -31.90 -49.77
CA ILE A 95 -44.28 -32.33 -48.39
C ILE A 95 -43.03 -33.20 -48.31
N LYS A 96 -42.83 -34.12 -49.26
CA LYS A 96 -41.64 -34.97 -49.30
C LYS A 96 -40.37 -34.15 -49.51
N ASN A 97 -40.39 -33.20 -50.44
CA ASN A 97 -39.24 -32.33 -50.71
C ASN A 97 -38.91 -31.45 -49.51
N ASP A 98 -39.91 -30.90 -48.84
CA ASP A 98 -39.71 -30.06 -47.65
C ASP A 98 -39.24 -30.89 -46.45
N LEU A 99 -39.72 -32.12 -46.29
CA LEU A 99 -39.20 -33.05 -45.27
C LEU A 99 -37.69 -33.32 -45.48
N GLN A 100 -37.27 -33.55 -46.72
CA GLN A 100 -35.84 -33.74 -47.04
C GLN A 100 -35.01 -32.49 -46.71
N LYS A 101 -35.53 -31.28 -46.98
CA LYS A 101 -34.87 -30.03 -46.59
C LYS A 101 -34.78 -29.89 -45.08
N ILE A 102 -35.85 -30.20 -44.35
CA ILE A 102 -35.88 -30.14 -42.88
C ILE A 102 -34.86 -31.11 -42.28
N GLU A 103 -34.77 -32.34 -42.81
CA GLU A 103 -33.76 -33.30 -42.38
C GLU A 103 -32.34 -32.80 -42.64
N ALA A 104 -32.08 -32.22 -43.82
CA ALA A 104 -30.78 -31.65 -44.15
C ALA A 104 -30.41 -30.50 -43.20
N LEU A 105 -31.35 -29.58 -42.93
CA LEU A 105 -31.18 -28.49 -41.97
C LEU A 105 -30.93 -29.03 -40.56
N THR A 106 -31.64 -30.07 -40.14
CA THR A 106 -31.45 -30.71 -38.83
C THR A 106 -30.04 -31.27 -38.68
N ARG A 107 -29.48 -31.90 -39.73
CA ARG A 107 -28.08 -32.36 -39.74
C ARG A 107 -27.10 -31.20 -39.60
N VAL A 108 -27.32 -30.09 -40.31
CA VAL A 108 -26.47 -28.88 -40.21
C VAL A 108 -26.53 -28.28 -38.80
N VAL A 109 -27.72 -28.13 -38.22
CA VAL A 109 -27.91 -27.63 -36.86
C VAL A 109 -27.19 -28.51 -35.84
N ASN A 110 -27.30 -29.83 -35.95
CA ASN A 110 -26.60 -30.76 -35.08
C ASN A 110 -25.07 -30.64 -35.20
N LYS A 111 -24.56 -30.50 -36.43
CA LYS A 111 -23.12 -30.25 -36.65
C LYS A 111 -22.66 -28.94 -36.01
N LEU A 112 -23.39 -27.86 -36.23
CA LEU A 112 -23.09 -26.55 -35.62
C LEU A 112 -23.14 -26.61 -34.09
N LYS A 113 -24.08 -27.34 -33.51
CA LYS A 113 -24.17 -27.56 -32.05
C LYS A 113 -22.95 -28.30 -31.51
N LEU A 114 -22.46 -29.32 -32.22
CA LEU A 114 -21.22 -30.02 -31.85
C LEU A 114 -20.00 -29.09 -31.94
N ASP A 115 -19.91 -28.29 -33.00
CA ASP A 115 -18.81 -27.35 -33.18
C ASP A 115 -18.83 -26.22 -32.12
N LEU A 116 -20.01 -25.74 -31.73
CA LEU A 116 -20.18 -24.81 -30.60
C LEU A 116 -19.71 -25.44 -29.29
N ASN A 117 -20.09 -26.68 -29.00
CA ASN A 117 -19.64 -27.35 -27.78
C ASN A 117 -18.11 -27.53 -27.75
N LYS A 118 -17.48 -27.88 -28.89
CA LYS A 118 -16.01 -27.92 -29.01
C LYS A 118 -15.38 -26.56 -28.73
N ARG A 119 -15.96 -25.48 -29.26
CA ARG A 119 -15.49 -24.11 -29.00
C ARG A 119 -15.64 -23.73 -27.53
N ASP A 120 -16.72 -24.12 -26.86
CA ASP A 120 -16.91 -23.88 -25.43
C ASP A 120 -15.85 -24.58 -24.57
N ILE A 121 -15.50 -25.82 -24.92
CA ILE A 121 -14.41 -26.55 -24.26
C ILE A 121 -13.08 -25.82 -24.46
N THR A 122 -12.80 -25.37 -25.67
CA THR A 122 -11.60 -24.59 -25.99
C THR A 122 -11.58 -23.24 -25.25
N LEU A 123 -12.70 -22.53 -25.17
CA LEU A 123 -12.83 -21.31 -24.38
C LEU A 123 -12.60 -21.55 -22.89
N LYS A 124 -13.09 -22.66 -22.34
CA LYS A 124 -12.78 -23.04 -20.94
C LYS A 124 -11.27 -23.25 -20.75
N LYS A 125 -10.59 -23.95 -21.66
CA LYS A 125 -9.12 -24.13 -21.63
C LYS A 125 -8.38 -22.79 -21.73
N PHE A 126 -8.81 -21.89 -22.62
CA PHE A 126 -8.23 -20.55 -22.72
C PHE A 126 -8.44 -19.74 -21.44
N LYS A 127 -9.63 -19.79 -20.82
CA LYS A 127 -9.89 -19.12 -19.53
C LYS A 127 -8.99 -19.64 -18.42
N THR A 128 -8.78 -20.96 -18.33
CA THR A 128 -7.86 -21.53 -17.34
C THR A 128 -6.41 -21.12 -17.61
N LEU A 129 -5.99 -21.10 -18.88
CA LEU A 129 -4.65 -20.63 -19.25
C LEU A 129 -4.45 -19.15 -18.90
N LEU A 130 -5.44 -18.30 -19.17
CA LEU A 130 -5.41 -16.89 -18.83
C LEU A 130 -5.31 -16.67 -17.30
N ALA A 131 -6.04 -17.47 -16.51
CA ALA A 131 -5.92 -17.44 -15.06
C ALA A 131 -4.51 -17.86 -14.58
N THR A 132 -3.90 -18.89 -15.19
CA THR A 132 -2.53 -19.30 -14.86
C THR A 132 -1.50 -18.24 -15.25
N LEU A 133 -1.66 -17.58 -16.41
CA LEU A 133 -0.78 -16.50 -16.85
C LEU A 133 -0.89 -15.28 -15.94
N GLN A 134 -2.10 -14.90 -15.52
CA GLN A 134 -2.30 -13.83 -14.54
C GLN A 134 -1.66 -14.15 -13.18
N LYS A 135 -1.72 -15.41 -12.74
CA LYS A 135 -1.04 -15.84 -11.51
C LYS A 135 0.48 -15.70 -11.66
N LEU A 136 1.04 -16.18 -12.77
CA LEU A 136 2.47 -16.08 -13.07
C LEU A 136 2.93 -14.61 -13.14
N GLU A 137 2.14 -13.74 -13.77
CA GLU A 137 2.42 -12.31 -13.85
C GLU A 137 2.46 -11.66 -12.47
N ARG A 138 1.52 -12.00 -11.58
CA ARG A 138 1.50 -11.53 -10.18
C ARG A 138 2.73 -12.02 -9.42
N GLU A 139 3.09 -13.29 -9.56
CA GLU A 139 4.28 -13.86 -8.93
C GLU A 139 5.57 -13.18 -9.43
N GLN A 140 5.70 -12.92 -10.73
CA GLN A 140 6.83 -12.18 -11.28
C GLN A 140 6.86 -10.74 -10.79
N LYS A 141 5.74 -10.03 -10.78
CA LYS A 141 5.64 -8.67 -10.22
C LYS A 141 6.04 -8.64 -8.75
N GLN A 142 5.65 -9.65 -7.97
CA GLN A 142 6.06 -9.76 -6.57
C GLN A 142 7.58 -9.98 -6.45
N LYS A 143 8.16 -10.89 -7.23
CA LYS A 143 9.63 -11.11 -7.27
C LYS A 143 10.40 -9.86 -7.64
N ILE A 144 9.91 -9.10 -8.64
CA ILE A 144 10.51 -7.83 -9.05
C ILE A 144 10.42 -6.80 -7.92
N ARG A 145 9.28 -6.69 -7.22
CA ARG A 145 9.13 -5.79 -6.07
C ARG A 145 10.11 -6.13 -4.95
N THR A 146 10.22 -7.41 -4.57
CA THR A 146 11.16 -7.85 -3.52
C THR A 146 12.62 -7.67 -3.94
N GLY A 147 12.93 -7.90 -5.21
CA GLY A 147 14.26 -7.62 -5.77
C GLY A 147 14.58 -6.13 -5.72
N SER A 148 13.65 -5.28 -6.17
CA SER A 148 13.77 -3.82 -6.14
C SER A 148 14.01 -3.29 -4.72
N SER A 149 13.23 -3.75 -3.73
CA SER A 149 13.44 -3.32 -2.33
C SER A 149 14.78 -3.78 -1.76
N THR A 150 15.27 -4.93 -2.19
CA THR A 150 16.60 -5.42 -1.78
C THR A 150 17.70 -4.58 -2.39
N ILE A 151 17.59 -4.25 -3.69
CA ILE A 151 18.52 -3.34 -4.38
C ILE A 151 18.51 -1.96 -3.72
N GLU A 152 17.34 -1.42 -3.39
CA GLU A 152 17.21 -0.13 -2.73
C GLU A 152 17.90 -0.12 -1.35
N ARG A 153 17.71 -1.18 -0.55
CA ARG A 153 18.42 -1.34 0.73
C ARG A 153 19.93 -1.44 0.54
N LEU A 154 20.40 -2.21 -0.45
CA LEU A 154 21.83 -2.33 -0.75
C LEU A 154 22.43 -1.01 -1.24
N MET A 155 21.69 -0.25 -2.05
CA MET A 155 22.10 1.08 -2.50
C MET A 155 22.21 2.05 -1.33
N GLN A 156 21.23 2.08 -0.42
CA GLN A 156 21.30 2.90 0.79
C GLN A 156 22.50 2.50 1.67
N GLN A 157 22.74 1.20 1.85
CA GLN A 157 23.90 0.72 2.60
C GLN A 157 25.22 1.10 1.92
N ALA A 158 25.30 1.04 0.60
CA ALA A 158 26.48 1.47 -0.15
C ALA A 158 26.70 2.98 0.00
N GLN A 159 25.65 3.80 -0.10
CA GLN A 159 25.73 5.25 0.11
C GLN A 159 26.19 5.59 1.54
N GLN A 160 25.67 4.91 2.55
CA GLN A 160 26.12 5.07 3.94
C GLN A 160 27.60 4.72 4.10
N LYS A 161 28.05 3.61 3.50
CA LYS A 161 29.47 3.23 3.53
C LYS A 161 30.35 4.25 2.80
N THR A 162 29.91 4.78 1.67
CA THR A 162 30.64 5.85 0.97
C THR A 162 30.75 7.11 1.84
N ALA A 163 29.68 7.49 2.54
CA ALA A 163 29.73 8.61 3.48
C ALA A 163 30.71 8.37 4.63
N GLN A 164 30.68 7.17 5.23
CA GLN A 164 31.64 6.77 6.28
C GLN A 164 33.09 6.80 5.79
N VAL A 165 33.36 6.32 4.57
CA VAL A 165 34.71 6.37 3.98
C VAL A 165 35.17 7.82 3.79
N ASN A 166 34.29 8.71 3.33
CA ASN A 166 34.64 10.11 3.16
C ASN A 166 34.90 10.82 4.50
N GLU A 167 34.13 10.49 5.54
CA GLU A 167 34.34 11.00 6.90
C GLU A 167 35.69 10.53 7.47
N LEU A 168 35.98 9.23 7.38
CA LEU A 168 37.27 8.67 7.78
C LEU A 168 38.44 9.27 6.98
N ALA A 169 38.25 9.55 5.69
CA ALA A 169 39.27 10.19 4.87
C ALA A 169 39.54 11.63 5.30
N ALA A 170 38.51 12.36 5.75
CA ALA A 170 38.68 13.70 6.31
C ALA A 170 39.43 13.64 7.66
N GLU A 171 39.06 12.71 8.53
CA GLU A 171 39.74 12.51 9.83
C GLU A 171 41.22 12.10 9.64
N LEU A 172 41.51 11.23 8.67
CA LEU A 172 42.88 10.88 8.30
C LEU A 172 43.68 12.09 7.83
N LYS A 173 43.08 12.95 7.00
CA LYS A 173 43.73 14.18 6.54
C LYS A 173 44.03 15.12 7.70
N ASP A 174 43.09 15.29 8.62
CA ASP A 174 43.30 16.12 9.81
C ASP A 174 44.42 15.54 10.69
N MET A 175 44.45 14.22 10.90
CA MET A 175 45.55 13.56 11.60
C MET A 175 46.91 13.73 10.91
N GLU A 176 46.97 13.64 9.58
CA GLU A 176 48.19 13.89 8.81
C GLU A 176 48.70 15.32 9.05
N THR A 177 47.82 16.33 9.01
CA THR A 177 48.22 17.72 9.31
C THR A 177 48.71 17.91 10.75
N GLN A 178 48.06 17.23 11.72
CA GLN A 178 48.52 17.25 13.10
C GLN A 178 49.90 16.61 13.24
N GLN A 179 50.14 15.49 12.56
CA GLN A 179 51.43 14.81 12.56
C GLN A 179 52.53 15.67 11.93
N GLU A 180 52.25 16.35 10.81
CA GLU A 180 53.18 17.29 10.18
C GLU A 180 53.55 18.43 11.14
N SER A 181 52.56 19.07 11.77
CA SER A 181 52.81 20.15 12.76
C SER A 181 53.62 19.65 13.98
N ALA A 182 53.37 18.43 14.45
CA ALA A 182 54.12 17.84 15.55
C ALA A 182 55.56 17.51 15.16
N GLN A 183 55.79 17.10 13.90
CA GLN A 183 57.14 16.88 13.36
C GLN A 183 57.91 18.19 13.23
N GLU A 184 57.28 19.27 12.76
CA GLU A 184 57.89 20.60 12.72
C GLU A 184 58.31 21.05 14.12
N LEU A 185 57.39 21.01 15.09
CA LEU A 185 57.69 21.37 16.47
C LEU A 185 58.81 20.50 17.08
N SER A 186 58.80 19.19 16.82
CA SER A 186 59.89 18.30 17.25
C SER A 186 61.23 18.69 16.62
N THR A 187 61.24 19.21 15.40
CA THR A 187 62.46 19.60 14.69
C THR A 187 63.00 20.91 15.27
N ASP A 188 62.12 21.87 15.53
CA ASP A 188 62.45 23.13 16.21
C ASP A 188 63.00 22.89 17.62
N ILE A 189 62.35 22.01 18.40
CA ILE A 189 62.83 21.64 19.75
C ILE A 189 64.24 21.03 19.67
N LYS A 190 64.52 20.16 18.69
CA LYS A 190 65.85 19.57 18.50
C LYS A 190 66.89 20.63 18.14
N GLN A 191 66.55 21.59 17.27
CA GLN A 191 67.45 22.69 16.92
C GLN A 191 67.78 23.53 18.16
N HIS A 192 66.77 23.93 18.93
CA HIS A 192 66.97 24.66 20.18
C HIS A 192 67.80 23.87 21.20
N TYR A 193 67.59 22.56 21.31
CA TYR A 193 68.40 21.70 22.16
C TYR A 193 69.88 21.74 21.76
N TYR A 194 70.20 21.57 20.47
CA TYR A 194 71.58 21.63 19.98
C TYR A 194 72.21 23.01 20.18
N GLU A 195 71.43 24.08 19.99
CA GLU A 195 71.90 25.45 20.23
C GLU A 195 72.20 25.69 21.72
N LEU A 196 71.35 25.17 22.60
CA LEU A 196 71.56 25.24 24.05
C LEU A 196 72.78 24.43 24.49
N GLU A 197 72.97 23.24 23.91
CA GLU A 197 74.12 22.38 24.16
C GLU A 197 75.43 23.04 23.70
N ALA A 198 75.43 23.72 22.54
CA ALA A 198 76.57 24.50 22.08
C ALA A 198 76.89 25.67 23.03
N LYS A 199 75.86 26.38 23.52
CA LYS A 199 76.01 27.44 24.53
C LYS A 199 76.55 26.91 25.86
N LEU A 200 76.17 25.70 26.26
CA LEU A 200 76.71 25.04 27.47
C LEU A 200 78.19 24.71 27.29
N ARG A 201 78.58 24.11 26.15
CA ARG A 201 80.00 23.83 25.86
C ARG A 201 80.84 25.10 25.85
N ASP A 202 80.35 26.18 25.26
CA ASP A 202 81.06 27.48 25.27
C ASP A 202 81.17 28.08 26.68
N ARG A 203 80.16 27.89 27.53
CA ARG A 203 80.25 28.28 28.95
C ARG A 203 81.25 27.42 29.72
N GLU A 204 81.30 26.12 29.45
CA GLU A 204 82.26 25.20 30.07
C GLU A 204 83.70 25.57 29.70
N THR A 205 83.99 25.84 28.42
CA THR A 205 85.32 26.30 27.99
C THR A 205 85.69 27.65 28.62
N LYS A 206 84.73 28.58 28.73
CA LYS A 206 84.92 29.86 29.44
C LYS A 206 85.22 29.67 30.93
N LEU A 207 84.50 28.77 31.60
CA LEU A 207 84.77 28.44 33.00
C LEU A 207 86.17 27.84 33.16
N GLU A 208 86.58 26.97 32.24
CA GLU A 208 87.92 26.38 32.26
C GLU A 208 89.01 27.42 32.03
N LEU A 209 88.77 28.38 31.13
CA LEU A 209 89.65 29.53 30.93
C LEU A 209 89.75 30.39 32.20
N ILE A 210 88.62 30.74 32.83
CA ILE A 210 88.59 31.53 34.07
C ILE A 210 89.28 30.79 35.20
N LYS A 211 89.09 29.48 35.34
CA LYS A 211 89.82 28.66 36.32
C LYS A 211 91.32 28.71 36.08
N SER A 212 91.76 28.54 34.82
CA SER A 212 93.17 28.63 34.47
C SER A 212 93.76 30.02 34.77
N GLU A 213 92.98 31.09 34.58
CA GLU A 213 93.40 32.46 34.87
C GLU A 213 93.40 32.74 36.38
N LEU A 214 92.43 32.19 37.12
CA LEU A 214 92.42 32.19 38.59
C LEU A 214 93.60 31.39 39.16
N GLU A 215 94.02 30.29 38.53
CA GLU A 215 95.22 29.56 38.93
C GLU A 215 96.49 30.38 38.68
N LYS A 216 96.59 31.10 37.56
CA LYS A 216 97.69 32.05 37.33
C LYS A 216 97.67 33.18 38.36
N GLN A 217 96.50 33.75 38.62
CA GLN A 217 96.31 34.77 39.65
C GLN A 217 96.72 34.21 41.01
N ARG A 218 96.29 33.01 41.40
CA ARG A 218 96.71 32.33 42.65
C ARG A 218 98.21 32.09 42.70
N LYS A 219 98.87 31.73 41.60
CA LYS A 219 100.33 31.62 41.55
C LYS A 219 101.00 32.98 41.76
N ASN A 220 100.46 34.05 41.17
CA ASN A 220 100.93 35.41 41.39
C ASN A 220 100.67 35.89 42.83
N THR A 221 99.48 35.64 43.39
CA THR A 221 99.14 35.94 44.78
C THR A 221 99.98 35.11 45.74
N SER A 222 100.29 33.84 45.42
CA SER A 222 101.22 33.01 46.19
C SER A 222 102.64 33.52 46.11
N SER A 223 103.08 34.07 44.97
CA SER A 223 104.36 34.76 44.83
C SER A 223 104.37 36.06 45.66
N MET A 224 103.26 36.80 45.66
CA MET A 224 103.07 38.01 46.48
C MET A 224 102.93 37.69 47.98
N GLU A 225 102.35 36.54 48.34
CA GLU A 225 102.27 36.00 49.71
C GLU A 225 103.61 35.42 50.15
N GLN A 226 104.45 34.91 49.25
CA GLN A 226 105.85 34.57 49.55
C GLN A 226 106.67 35.84 49.81
N GLU A 227 106.41 36.93 49.09
CA GLU A 227 106.93 38.27 49.39
C GLU A 227 106.36 38.83 50.70
N LEU A 228 105.07 38.60 50.99
CA LEU A 228 104.41 39.03 52.22
C LEU A 228 104.82 38.18 53.44
N HIS A 229 105.10 36.89 53.28
CA HIS A 229 105.60 35.97 54.32
C HIS A 229 107.03 36.32 54.71
N LEU A 230 107.80 36.96 53.82
CA LEU A 230 109.09 37.54 54.17
C LEU A 230 108.93 38.74 55.13
N ILE A 231 107.81 39.47 55.03
CA ILE A 231 107.44 40.63 55.87
C ILE A 231 106.68 40.19 57.16
N GLN A 232 105.84 39.16 57.08
CA GLN A 232 105.00 38.59 58.15
C GLN A 232 105.76 37.63 59.10
N SER A 233 107.08 37.55 58.99
CA SER A 233 107.94 36.95 60.02
C SER A 233 108.20 37.92 61.20
N GLN A 234 107.66 39.14 61.11
CA GLN A 234 107.60 40.10 62.21
C GLN A 234 106.12 40.36 62.57
N VAL A 235 105.77 40.08 63.82
CA VAL A 235 104.51 40.37 64.54
C VAL A 235 103.44 39.26 64.52
N SER A 236 102.93 38.96 65.72
CA SER A 236 102.18 37.77 66.10
C SER A 236 100.79 38.10 66.69
N THR A 237 99.89 37.09 66.68
CA THR A 237 98.70 36.81 67.55
C THR A 237 97.24 37.13 67.09
N ALA A 238 96.51 36.08 66.69
CA ALA A 238 95.35 35.37 67.33
C ALA A 238 93.94 36.08 67.57
N PRO A 239 92.80 35.34 67.79
CA PRO A 239 91.62 35.31 66.89
C PRO A 239 90.19 35.39 67.56
N ALA A 240 89.11 35.18 66.76
CA ALA A 240 87.90 34.34 67.03
C ALA A 240 86.43 34.92 67.05
N ASN A 241 85.55 34.25 66.27
CA ASN A 241 84.10 33.83 66.39
C ASN A 241 82.96 34.78 66.88
N ASP A 242 81.82 34.94 66.18
CA ASP A 242 80.63 34.06 65.86
C ASP A 242 79.54 34.05 66.96
N LEU A 243 78.25 34.25 66.61
CA LEU A 243 77.03 33.90 67.39
C LEU A 243 75.72 34.31 66.67
N GLY A 244 74.72 33.41 66.67
CA GLY A 244 73.32 33.63 66.21
C GLY A 244 72.26 33.29 67.27
N LEU A 245 71.04 33.84 67.14
CA LEU A 245 69.87 33.61 68.02
C LEU A 245 68.52 33.84 67.28
N THR A 246 67.48 33.10 67.69
CA THR A 246 66.06 33.19 67.25
C THR A 246 65.13 33.66 68.41
N PRO A 247 63.94 34.29 68.15
CA PRO A 247 63.02 34.74 69.21
C PRO A 247 61.55 34.25 69.16
N GLN A 248 60.85 34.54 70.29
CA GLN A 248 59.50 34.17 70.79
C GLN A 248 58.30 35.00 70.24
N VAL A 249 57.05 34.56 70.49
CA VAL A 249 55.75 35.09 69.97
C VAL A 249 54.99 35.97 70.98
N SER A 250 54.20 36.93 70.45
CA SER A 250 53.63 38.14 71.07
C SER A 250 52.07 38.20 71.17
N ASN A 251 51.56 39.35 71.66
CA ASN A 251 50.22 39.77 72.14
C ASN A 251 49.00 39.73 71.17
N ARG A 252 47.76 39.88 71.68
CA ARG A 252 46.47 39.97 70.91
C ARG A 252 46.52 41.07 69.82
N PRO A 253 46.23 40.75 68.55
CA PRO A 253 46.22 41.74 67.47
C PRO A 253 45.13 42.81 67.63
N VAL A 254 45.47 44.07 67.34
CA VAL A 254 44.61 45.26 67.55
C VAL A 254 43.41 45.32 66.59
N TRP A 255 43.44 44.59 65.48
CA TRP A 255 42.42 44.60 64.42
C TRP A 255 41.24 43.63 64.65
N ILE A 256 41.22 42.96 65.81
CA ILE A 256 40.14 42.06 66.22
C ILE A 256 39.00 42.88 66.83
N LEU A 257 37.77 42.67 66.35
CA LEU A 257 36.59 43.43 66.73
C LEU A 257 35.81 42.73 67.86
N GLU A 258 35.12 43.48 68.73
CA GLU A 258 34.23 42.89 69.74
C GLU A 258 32.86 42.53 69.14
N GLU A 259 32.41 43.28 68.14
CA GLU A 259 31.16 43.07 67.41
C GLU A 259 31.38 43.27 65.89
N PRO A 260 30.59 42.64 65.01
CA PRO A 260 30.77 42.78 63.57
C PRO A 260 30.41 44.19 63.09
N GLU A 261 31.33 44.86 62.41
CA GLU A 261 31.04 46.10 61.69
C GLU A 261 30.23 45.78 60.42
N GLY A 262 28.91 45.78 60.51
CA GLY A 262 28.01 45.46 59.40
C GLY A 262 27.70 43.97 59.22
N SER A 263 27.27 43.58 58.01
CA SER A 263 26.97 42.17 57.70
C SER A 263 28.25 41.34 57.67
N LYS A 264 28.27 40.23 58.43
CA LYS A 264 29.41 39.29 58.47
C LYS A 264 29.67 38.68 57.09
N ASP A 265 30.95 38.50 56.77
CA ASP A 265 31.35 37.75 55.58
C ASP A 265 31.20 36.25 55.80
N ASN A 266 31.02 35.50 54.71
CA ASN A 266 30.96 34.04 54.77
C ASN A 266 32.38 33.47 54.76
N LEU A 267 32.99 33.30 55.93
CA LEU A 267 34.38 32.84 56.04
C LEU A 267 34.56 31.39 55.54
N GLN A 268 33.47 30.63 55.37
CA GLN A 268 33.50 29.27 54.81
C GLN A 268 33.95 29.21 53.35
N LEU A 269 33.96 30.34 52.64
CA LEU A 269 34.51 30.41 51.28
C LEU A 269 36.04 30.21 51.26
N ILE A 270 36.73 30.43 52.38
CA ILE A 270 38.16 30.17 52.51
C ILE A 270 38.37 28.67 52.77
N LYS A 271 39.14 28.03 51.89
CA LYS A 271 39.45 26.61 52.00
C LYS A 271 40.11 26.30 53.34
N GLY A 272 39.53 25.37 54.09
CA GLY A 272 40.01 24.97 55.41
C GLY A 272 39.24 25.60 56.58
N ILE A 273 38.40 26.61 56.34
CA ILE A 273 37.44 27.14 57.30
C ILE A 273 36.09 26.43 57.07
N GLY A 274 35.68 25.58 58.01
CA GLY A 274 34.34 24.97 58.02
C GLY A 274 33.41 25.65 59.01
N PRO A 275 32.12 25.23 59.10
CA PRO A 275 31.13 25.85 59.98
C PRO A 275 31.50 25.90 61.47
N VAL A 276 32.38 25.00 61.91
CA VAL A 276 32.93 25.00 63.28
C VAL A 276 34.02 26.06 63.44
N MET A 277 34.92 26.17 62.47
CA MET A 277 36.03 27.12 62.51
C MET A 277 35.53 28.56 62.36
N GLU A 278 34.56 28.80 61.50
CA GLU A 278 33.92 30.11 61.37
C GLU A 278 33.26 30.56 62.68
N ARG A 279 32.59 29.65 63.40
CA ARG A 279 32.04 29.97 64.73
C ARG A 279 33.12 30.38 65.72
N LEU A 280 34.22 29.63 65.78
CA LEU A 280 35.35 29.96 66.66
C LEU A 280 36.04 31.27 66.28
N LEU A 281 36.18 31.56 64.98
CA LEU A 281 36.72 32.83 64.49
C LEU A 281 35.81 34.01 64.86
N ASN A 282 34.50 33.84 64.69
CA ASN A 282 33.51 34.82 65.10
C ASN A 282 33.53 35.07 66.62
N GLU A 283 33.74 34.03 67.44
CA GLU A 283 33.84 34.16 68.90
C GLU A 283 35.06 34.98 69.35
N ILE A 284 36.15 34.93 68.60
CA ILE A 284 37.36 35.67 68.93
C ILE A 284 37.38 37.07 68.33
N GLY A 285 36.39 37.44 67.50
CA GLY A 285 36.24 38.77 66.93
C GLY A 285 36.64 38.92 65.45
N ILE A 286 36.71 37.83 64.70
CA ILE A 286 37.02 37.79 63.27
C ILE A 286 35.74 37.46 62.52
N PHE A 287 35.18 38.46 61.83
CA PHE A 287 33.89 38.39 61.13
C PHE A 287 34.00 38.65 59.62
N HIS A 288 35.08 39.28 59.17
CA HIS A 288 35.22 39.82 57.81
C HIS A 288 36.51 39.37 57.11
N TYR A 289 36.52 39.34 55.77
CA TYR A 289 37.71 38.93 55.00
C TYR A 289 38.91 39.86 55.23
N HIS A 290 38.68 41.18 55.30
CA HIS A 290 39.74 42.17 55.53
C HIS A 290 40.53 41.94 56.84
N GLN A 291 39.93 41.32 57.86
CA GLN A 291 40.63 41.01 59.12
C GLN A 291 41.62 39.86 58.91
N LEU A 292 41.21 38.81 58.20
CA LEU A 292 42.10 37.69 57.84
C LEU A 292 43.17 38.12 56.83
N ALA A 293 42.86 39.03 55.91
CA ALA A 293 43.80 39.55 54.92
C ALA A 293 44.98 40.32 55.56
N ARG A 294 44.75 40.97 56.70
CA ARG A 294 45.75 41.76 57.44
C ARG A 294 46.65 40.95 58.38
N MET A 295 46.38 39.65 58.54
CA MET A 295 47.15 38.79 59.44
C MET A 295 48.62 38.71 59.02
N ASN A 296 49.54 38.87 59.96
CA ASN A 296 50.95 38.51 59.78
C ASN A 296 51.24 37.12 60.37
N GLU A 297 52.49 36.64 60.25
CA GLU A 297 52.88 35.32 60.76
C GLU A 297 52.71 35.18 62.29
N SER A 298 52.98 36.25 63.06
CA SER A 298 52.72 36.27 64.51
C SER A 298 51.23 36.22 64.85
N ASP A 299 50.38 36.87 64.06
CA ASP A 299 48.93 36.85 64.23
C ASP A 299 48.36 35.47 63.89
N CYS A 300 48.95 34.77 62.91
CA CYS A 300 48.57 33.39 62.58
C CYS A 300 48.83 32.45 63.76
N LEU A 301 49.96 32.62 64.46
CA LEU A 301 50.29 31.85 65.66
C LEU A 301 49.30 32.17 66.80
N TRP A 302 48.96 33.44 66.98
CA TRP A 302 48.00 33.88 68.00
C TRP A 302 46.57 33.36 67.72
N VAL A 303 46.08 33.48 66.49
CA VAL A 303 44.75 32.99 66.10
C VAL A 303 44.68 31.48 66.24
N ALA A 304 45.73 30.77 65.81
CA ALA A 304 45.80 29.31 65.91
C ALA A 304 45.73 28.82 67.36
N ASP A 305 46.44 29.47 68.28
CA ASP A 305 46.37 29.18 69.72
C ASP A 305 44.95 29.40 70.25
N ARG A 306 44.33 30.53 69.89
CA ARG A 306 43.01 30.90 70.41
C ARG A 306 41.87 30.00 69.94
N ILE A 307 41.90 29.56 68.68
CA ILE A 307 40.90 28.61 68.13
C ILE A 307 41.31 27.15 68.30
N ARG A 308 42.39 26.89 69.06
CA ARG A 308 42.95 25.55 69.35
C ARG A 308 43.19 24.72 68.09
N THR A 309 43.78 25.34 67.07
CA THR A 309 44.19 24.67 65.82
C THR A 309 45.69 24.77 65.60
N PHE A 310 46.23 23.93 64.73
CA PHE A 310 47.67 23.99 64.41
C PHE A 310 47.96 25.17 63.48
N PRO A 311 48.92 26.07 63.80
CA PRO A 311 49.25 27.22 62.95
C PRO A 311 49.61 26.83 61.51
N LYS A 312 50.26 25.66 61.36
CA LYS A 312 50.60 25.09 60.05
C LYS A 312 49.37 24.86 59.16
N ARG A 313 48.17 24.68 59.71
CA ARG A 313 46.93 24.57 58.93
C ARG A 313 46.56 25.91 58.28
N ILE A 314 46.61 27.00 59.04
CA ILE A 314 46.30 28.36 58.56
C ILE A 314 47.25 28.74 57.41
N MET A 315 48.54 28.40 57.56
CA MET A 315 49.57 28.66 56.54
C MET A 315 49.45 27.73 55.33
N ARG A 316 49.27 26.41 55.53
CA ARG A 316 49.12 25.42 54.44
C ARG A 316 47.90 25.72 53.58
N ASP A 317 46.79 26.06 54.23
CA ASP A 317 45.52 26.35 53.57
C ASP A 317 45.44 27.82 53.13
N ARG A 318 46.52 28.61 53.28
CA ARG A 318 46.69 29.97 52.74
C ARG A 318 45.52 30.91 53.05
N TRP A 319 45.06 30.92 54.30
CA TRP A 319 43.86 31.69 54.69
C TRP A 319 44.00 33.18 54.39
N GLN A 320 45.17 33.77 54.67
CA GLN A 320 45.43 35.18 54.40
C GLN A 320 45.32 35.52 52.90
N GLN A 321 45.93 34.72 52.02
CA GLN A 321 45.95 34.98 50.57
C GLN A 321 44.54 34.87 49.97
N GLN A 322 43.78 33.85 50.37
CA GLN A 322 42.38 33.71 49.95
C GLN A 322 41.48 34.81 50.50
N ALA A 323 41.74 35.28 51.73
CA ALA A 323 41.02 36.41 52.29
C ALA A 323 41.29 37.72 51.52
N VAL A 324 42.52 37.94 51.04
CA VAL A 324 42.84 39.07 50.16
C VAL A 324 42.06 39.00 48.85
N GLU A 325 42.04 37.84 48.19
CA GLU A 325 41.29 37.63 46.94
C GLU A 325 39.79 37.89 47.15
N LEU A 326 39.20 37.36 48.22
CA LEU A 326 37.77 37.54 48.53
C LEU A 326 37.42 38.97 48.95
N ASP A 327 38.31 39.68 49.64
CA ASP A 327 38.13 41.09 50.02
C ASP A 327 38.19 42.00 48.78
N LEU A 328 39.10 41.71 47.84
CA LEU A 328 39.19 42.41 46.55
C LEU A 328 37.96 42.15 45.67
N ASP A 329 37.54 40.89 45.53
CA ASP A 329 36.34 40.54 44.76
C ASP A 329 35.08 41.23 45.34
N LYS A 330 35.00 41.34 46.68
CA LYS A 330 33.93 42.08 47.37
C LYS A 330 33.97 43.57 47.05
N MET A 331 35.16 44.17 46.99
CA MET A 331 35.33 45.57 46.59
C MET A 331 34.93 45.81 45.13
N ASP A 332 35.31 44.93 44.20
CA ASP A 332 34.94 45.05 42.79
C ASP A 332 33.43 44.89 42.56
N GLN A 333 32.75 44.02 43.31
CA GLN A 333 31.29 43.91 43.29
C GLN A 333 30.59 45.12 43.93
N ALA A 334 31.17 45.71 44.97
CA ALA A 334 30.67 46.95 45.57
C ALA A 334 30.84 48.14 44.61
N ASP A 335 31.95 48.22 43.87
CA ASP A 335 32.22 49.28 42.90
C ASP A 335 31.36 49.13 41.63
N PHE A 336 31.06 47.90 41.22
CA PHE A 336 30.10 47.59 40.14
C PHE A 336 28.66 47.96 40.52
N THR A 337 28.25 47.73 41.78
CA THR A 337 26.91 48.07 42.26
C THR A 337 26.71 49.57 42.52
N LEU A 338 27.77 50.31 42.84
CA LEU A 338 27.75 51.78 42.93
C LEU A 338 27.77 52.46 41.55
N LYS A 339 28.40 51.86 40.53
CA LYS A 339 28.41 52.35 39.14
C LYS A 339 27.15 51.98 38.34
N ASN A 340 26.29 51.09 38.85
CA ASN A 340 25.10 50.63 38.14
C ASN A 340 23.90 50.33 39.10
N PRO A 341 23.16 51.35 39.55
CA PRO A 341 22.21 51.22 40.66
C PRO A 341 20.87 50.52 40.35
N THR A 342 20.64 49.97 39.15
CA THR A 342 19.30 49.48 38.74
C THR A 342 19.06 47.97 38.87
N THR A 343 19.94 47.18 39.48
CA THR A 343 19.80 45.70 39.45
C THR A 343 19.29 45.06 40.76
N LYS A 344 18.56 45.79 41.61
CA LYS A 344 17.82 45.19 42.73
C LYS A 344 16.40 45.75 42.88
N LEU A 345 15.54 45.43 41.92
CA LEU A 345 14.08 45.38 42.09
C LEU A 345 13.53 44.18 41.32
N ALA A 346 13.70 42.98 41.88
CA ALA A 346 12.83 41.83 41.61
C ALA A 346 13.22 40.65 42.53
N LYS A 347 12.87 40.75 43.81
CA LYS A 347 12.33 39.65 44.62
C LYS A 347 12.13 40.13 46.05
N GLY A 348 10.86 40.38 46.36
CA GLY A 348 10.31 40.68 47.67
C GLY A 348 8.82 40.36 47.60
N ASP A 349 8.54 39.07 47.74
CA ASP A 349 7.41 38.39 48.40
C ASP A 349 6.03 39.07 48.45
N ILE A 350 5.02 38.38 47.89
CA ILE A 350 3.73 37.98 48.49
C ILE A 350 3.21 36.76 47.71
#